data_AF-A0A529T921-F1
#
_entry.id   AF-A0A529T921-F1
#
_cell.length_a   1.000
_cell.length_b   1.000
_cell.length_c   1.000
_cell.angle_alpha   90.00
_cell.angle_beta   90.00
_cell.angle_gamma   90.00
#
_symmetry.space_group_name_H-M   'P 1'
#
loop_
_entity.id
_entity.type
_entity.pdbx_description
1 polymer ?
#
loop_
_entity_poly.entity_id
_entity_poly.type
_entity_poly.pdbx_seq_one_letter_code
_entity_poly.pdbx_strand_id
1 'polypeptide(L)'
;MKLFKKCLLAGMAALALLGVAQVASAQETDQVGRAAYLDGVKGKKVIFVPISQGMDLNQAWVMVWQRHAARYGFTLEVRDPNGDTNAGIRAMQGAIAEKPDLIIVQNPDVQTYARLLKQAQAAGIKVLQVNMQSATQTDSYVGNDWIEMGRLEMGELAKHCTGPNAVSHKVVWLAGVQTGAANIYMRTGIDEVLKANPELQLVSDQPADYISEKARQITETVLQQHPDLCGIMG
;
A
#
# COMPACT_ATOMS: atom_id res chain seq x y z
N MET A 1 -26.34 -99.30 -15.46
CA MET A 1 -25.46 -99.89 -14.41
C MET A 1 -25.06 -98.78 -13.45
N LYS A 2 -25.49 -98.89 -12.18
CA LYS A 2 -24.92 -98.35 -10.92
C LYS A 2 -24.30 -96.92 -10.97
N LEU A 3 -24.74 -95.89 -10.26
CA LEU A 3 -25.05 -95.83 -8.82
C LEU A 3 -25.99 -94.65 -8.50
N PHE A 4 -26.92 -94.92 -7.58
CA PHE A 4 -27.65 -93.98 -6.73
C PHE A 4 -26.72 -93.31 -5.70
N LYS A 5 -26.90 -92.00 -5.41
CA LYS A 5 -27.26 -91.47 -4.06
C LYS A 5 -27.17 -89.94 -3.94
N LYS A 6 -28.36 -89.35 -3.73
CA LYS A 6 -28.77 -88.43 -2.63
C LYS A 6 -28.29 -86.96 -2.58
N CYS A 7 -29.32 -86.11 -2.44
CA CYS A 7 -29.40 -84.88 -1.63
C CYS A 7 -28.67 -83.63 -2.15
N LEU A 8 -29.11 -82.38 -1.94
CA LEU A 8 -30.37 -81.70 -1.64
C LEU A 8 -29.95 -80.20 -1.62
N LEU A 9 -30.69 -79.30 -2.29
CA LEU A 9 -30.85 -77.85 -2.03
C LEU A 9 -29.66 -77.00 -1.49
N ALA A 10 -29.25 -76.00 -2.27
CA ALA A 10 -28.85 -74.70 -1.73
C ALA A 10 -29.30 -73.58 -2.69
N GLY A 11 -30.25 -72.76 -2.24
CA GLY A 11 -30.64 -71.51 -2.88
C GLY A 11 -29.95 -70.30 -2.27
N MET A 12 -30.20 -69.14 -2.89
CA MET A 12 -29.85 -67.76 -2.52
C MET A 12 -28.41 -67.28 -2.81
N ALA A 13 -28.28 -66.36 -3.77
CA ALA A 13 -28.04 -64.93 -3.50
C ALA A 13 -27.47 -64.23 -4.75
N ALA A 14 -28.33 -63.61 -5.55
CA ALA A 14 -27.93 -62.54 -6.48
C ALA A 14 -28.45 -61.22 -5.89
N LEU A 15 -27.77 -60.72 -4.85
CA LEU A 15 -28.02 -59.41 -4.27
C LEU A 15 -27.10 -58.37 -4.94
N ALA A 16 -27.76 -57.41 -5.60
CA ALA A 16 -27.39 -56.01 -5.80
C ALA A 16 -25.93 -55.58 -5.59
N LEU A 17 -25.28 -55.18 -6.68
CA LEU A 17 -24.21 -54.18 -6.66
C LEU A 17 -24.66 -52.97 -7.50
N LEU A 18 -25.64 -52.24 -6.99
CA LEU A 18 -25.78 -50.80 -7.28
C LEU A 18 -24.69 -50.09 -6.48
N GLY A 19 -23.47 -50.10 -7.02
CA GLY A 19 -22.38 -49.29 -6.50
C GLY A 19 -22.70 -47.83 -6.74
N VAL A 20 -23.24 -47.16 -5.72
CA VAL A 20 -23.30 -45.71 -5.66
C VAL A 20 -21.85 -45.22 -5.77
N ALA A 21 -21.51 -44.62 -6.92
CA ALA A 21 -20.31 -43.82 -7.01
C ALA A 21 -20.47 -42.67 -6.01
N GLN A 22 -19.92 -42.83 -4.81
CA GLN A 22 -19.66 -41.71 -3.92
C GLN A 22 -18.74 -40.78 -4.70
N VAL A 23 -19.31 -39.75 -5.30
CA VAL A 23 -18.58 -38.54 -5.64
C VAL A 23 -18.05 -38.06 -4.30
N ALA A 24 -16.78 -38.35 -4.03
CA ALA A 24 -16.07 -37.77 -2.90
C ALA A 24 -16.21 -36.26 -3.07
N SER A 25 -17.05 -35.65 -2.24
CA SER A 25 -17.06 -34.22 -2.05
C SER A 25 -15.62 -33.87 -1.73
N ALA A 26 -14.96 -33.15 -2.64
CA ALA A 26 -13.69 -32.52 -2.34
C ALA A 26 -13.97 -31.66 -1.10
N GLN A 27 -13.41 -32.07 0.03
CA GLN A 27 -13.52 -31.33 1.27
C GLN A 27 -12.94 -29.95 0.98
N GLU A 28 -13.78 -28.91 1.03
CA GLU A 28 -13.31 -27.53 0.86
C GLU A 28 -12.17 -27.33 1.86
N THR A 29 -10.96 -27.08 1.35
CA THR A 29 -9.82 -26.73 2.18
C THR A 29 -10.14 -25.41 2.87
N ASP A 30 -10.48 -25.48 4.16
CA ASP A 30 -10.73 -24.32 5.00
C ASP A 30 -9.40 -23.61 5.28
N GLN A 31 -9.21 -22.47 4.60
CA GLN A 31 -8.11 -21.59 4.90
C GLN A 31 -8.46 -20.79 6.16
N VAL A 32 -7.75 -21.10 7.25
CA VAL A 32 -7.94 -20.45 8.56
C VAL A 32 -8.05 -18.92 8.42
N GLY A 33 -9.15 -18.36 8.91
CA GLY A 33 -9.41 -16.91 8.94
C GLY A 33 -10.02 -16.33 7.66
N ARG A 34 -10.08 -17.09 6.55
CA ARG A 34 -10.61 -16.60 5.28
C ARG A 34 -12.10 -16.27 5.35
N ALA A 35 -12.92 -17.17 5.89
CA ALA A 35 -14.36 -16.96 6.00
C ALA A 35 -14.67 -15.71 6.84
N ALA A 36 -14.04 -15.60 8.01
CA ALA A 36 -14.18 -14.43 8.89
C ALA A 36 -13.76 -13.11 8.20
N TYR A 37 -12.69 -13.12 7.40
CA TYR A 37 -12.29 -11.95 6.61
C TYR A 37 -13.36 -11.56 5.59
N LEU A 38 -13.84 -12.52 4.79
CA LEU A 38 -14.85 -12.26 3.75
C LEU A 38 -16.16 -11.74 4.35
N ASP A 39 -16.62 -12.36 5.43
CA ASP A 39 -17.82 -11.93 6.15
C ASP A 39 -17.63 -10.57 6.79
N GLY A 40 -16.43 -10.27 7.29
CA GLY A 40 -16.09 -9.00 7.91
C GLY A 40 -16.09 -7.81 6.94
N VAL A 41 -15.76 -8.03 5.66
CA VAL A 41 -15.74 -6.97 4.64
C VAL A 41 -17.04 -6.85 3.86
N LYS A 42 -17.83 -7.93 3.73
CA LYS A 42 -19.06 -7.90 2.94
C LYS A 42 -20.05 -6.85 3.45
N GLY A 43 -20.58 -6.04 2.53
CA GLY A 43 -21.54 -4.97 2.80
C GLY A 43 -20.96 -3.72 3.46
N LYS A 44 -19.66 -3.68 3.74
CA LYS A 44 -19.00 -2.53 4.38
C LYS A 44 -18.95 -1.33 3.44
N LYS A 45 -19.16 -0.13 4.00
CA LYS A 45 -19.00 1.14 3.28
C LYS A 45 -17.60 1.69 3.52
N VAL A 46 -16.83 1.87 2.45
CA VAL A 46 -15.48 2.44 2.48
C VAL A 46 -15.46 3.76 1.71
N ILE A 47 -14.91 4.80 2.33
CA ILE A 47 -14.63 6.08 1.67
C ILE A 47 -13.12 6.28 1.61
N PHE A 48 -12.60 6.57 0.42
CA PHE A 48 -11.21 6.96 0.21
C PHE A 48 -11.10 8.45 -0.10
N VAL A 49 -10.24 9.14 0.66
CA VAL A 49 -9.85 10.54 0.40
C VAL A 49 -8.36 10.57 0.01
N PRO A 50 -8.03 10.58 -1.30
CA PRO A 50 -6.66 10.76 -1.80
C PRO A 50 -6.18 12.21 -1.67
N ILE A 51 -4.91 12.48 -2.02
CA ILE A 51 -4.47 13.85 -2.35
C ILE A 51 -5.08 14.28 -3.69
N SER A 52 -4.95 13.44 -4.73
CA SER A 52 -5.49 13.68 -6.07
C SER A 52 -5.62 12.38 -6.86
N GLN A 53 -6.70 12.18 -7.62
CA GLN A 53 -6.79 11.12 -8.65
C GLN A 53 -6.05 11.47 -9.94
N GLY A 54 -5.46 12.67 -10.05
CA GLY A 54 -4.53 13.02 -11.12
C GLY A 54 -3.15 12.35 -11.02
N MET A 55 -2.88 11.60 -9.94
CA MET A 55 -1.63 10.86 -9.74
C MET A 55 -1.80 9.37 -10.07
N ASP A 56 -0.93 8.83 -10.92
CA ASP A 56 -0.97 7.43 -11.37
C ASP A 56 -0.98 6.43 -10.20
N LEU A 57 -0.22 6.72 -9.14
CA LEU A 57 -0.18 5.89 -7.92
C LEU A 57 -1.57 5.73 -7.29
N ASN A 58 -2.31 6.83 -7.18
CA ASN A 58 -3.66 6.83 -6.61
C ASN A 58 -4.65 6.12 -7.52
N GLN A 59 -4.52 6.25 -8.84
CA GLN A 59 -5.34 5.53 -9.81
C GLN A 59 -5.09 4.02 -9.71
N ALA A 60 -3.83 3.60 -9.57
CA ALA A 60 -3.46 2.19 -9.41
C ALA A 60 -4.09 1.58 -8.16
N TRP A 61 -4.03 2.27 -7.01
CA TRP A 61 -4.68 1.81 -5.78
C TRP A 61 -6.19 1.69 -5.94
N VAL A 62 -6.85 2.73 -6.48
CA VAL A 62 -8.30 2.73 -6.68
C VAL A 62 -8.72 1.59 -7.60
N MET A 63 -8.02 1.37 -8.72
CA MET A 63 -8.30 0.24 -9.62
C MET A 63 -8.24 -1.11 -8.89
N VAL A 64 -7.23 -1.33 -8.06
CA VAL A 64 -7.10 -2.58 -7.29
C VAL A 64 -8.21 -2.68 -6.25
N TRP A 65 -8.47 -1.63 -5.48
CA TRP A 65 -9.50 -1.66 -4.45
C TRP A 65 -10.91 -1.81 -5.01
N GLN A 66 -11.22 -1.23 -6.18
CA GLN A 66 -12.49 -1.44 -6.88
C GLN A 66 -12.67 -2.91 -7.30
N ARG A 67 -11.62 -3.55 -7.81
CA ARG A 67 -11.65 -4.99 -8.12
C ARG A 67 -11.92 -5.83 -6.86
N HIS A 68 -11.30 -5.46 -5.73
CA HIS A 68 -11.53 -6.13 -4.45
C HIS A 68 -12.94 -5.86 -3.91
N ALA A 69 -13.47 -4.64 -4.06
CA ALA A 69 -14.83 -4.27 -3.70
C ALA A 69 -15.85 -5.15 -4.45
N ALA A 70 -15.70 -5.26 -5.77
CA ALA A 70 -16.55 -6.11 -6.61
C ALA A 70 -16.44 -7.60 -6.23
N ARG A 71 -15.24 -8.06 -5.85
CA ARG A 71 -14.99 -9.47 -5.51
C ARG A 71 -15.49 -9.85 -4.12
N TYR A 72 -15.36 -8.97 -3.13
CA TYR A 72 -15.61 -9.27 -1.72
C TYR A 72 -16.85 -8.58 -1.15
N GLY A 73 -17.52 -7.74 -1.95
CA GLY A 73 -18.87 -7.23 -1.67
C GLY A 73 -18.92 -6.03 -0.73
N PHE A 74 -17.82 -5.27 -0.55
CA PHE A 74 -17.86 -3.94 0.07
C PHE A 74 -18.05 -2.86 -1.00
N THR A 75 -18.38 -1.63 -0.59
CA THR A 75 -18.43 -0.47 -1.49
C THR A 75 -17.21 0.41 -1.28
N LEU A 76 -16.73 1.02 -2.38
CA LEU A 76 -15.67 2.02 -2.35
C LEU A 76 -16.18 3.29 -3.02
N GLU A 77 -16.19 4.38 -2.27
CA GLU A 77 -16.40 5.73 -2.78
C GLU A 77 -15.07 6.49 -2.74
N VAL A 78 -14.72 7.19 -3.83
CA VAL A 78 -13.53 8.04 -3.88
C VAL A 78 -13.95 9.50 -3.87
N ARG A 79 -13.44 10.27 -2.92
CA ARG A 79 -13.68 11.72 -2.82
C ARG A 79 -12.42 12.46 -3.17
N ASP A 80 -12.25 12.73 -4.45
CA ASP A 80 -11.05 13.36 -4.97
C ASP A 80 -10.99 14.86 -4.65
N PRO A 81 -10.03 15.33 -3.83
CA PRO A 81 -9.82 16.75 -3.58
C PRO A 81 -9.15 17.46 -4.75
N ASN A 82 -8.61 16.71 -5.72
CA ASN A 82 -7.86 17.21 -6.87
C ASN A 82 -6.71 18.17 -6.47
N GLY A 83 -5.97 17.80 -5.41
CA GLY A 83 -4.85 18.60 -4.90
C GLY A 83 -5.24 19.82 -4.07
N ASP A 84 -6.54 20.13 -3.90
CA ASP A 84 -6.99 21.24 -3.07
C ASP A 84 -7.17 20.80 -1.61
N THR A 85 -6.35 21.37 -0.73
CA THR A 85 -6.35 21.05 0.71
C THR A 85 -7.70 21.33 1.38
N ASN A 86 -8.39 22.42 1.01
CA ASN A 86 -9.67 22.79 1.60
C ASN A 86 -10.80 21.84 1.14
N ALA A 87 -10.77 21.42 -0.12
CA ALA A 87 -11.67 20.40 -0.65
C ALA A 87 -11.47 19.07 0.08
N GLY A 88 -10.23 18.70 0.35
CA GLY A 88 -9.92 17.49 1.12
C GLY A 88 -10.37 17.57 2.58
N ILE A 89 -10.25 18.73 3.23
CA ILE A 89 -10.84 18.98 4.56
C ILE A 89 -12.36 18.76 4.51
N ARG A 90 -13.05 19.32 3.52
CA ARG A 90 -14.50 19.15 3.35
C ARG A 90 -14.87 17.69 3.06
N ALA A 91 -14.09 16.99 2.23
CA ALA A 91 -14.28 15.58 1.93
C ALA A 91 -14.17 14.71 3.20
N MET A 92 -13.15 14.95 4.03
CA MET A 92 -12.96 14.29 5.32
C MET A 92 -14.11 14.60 6.29
N GLN A 93 -14.53 15.86 6.41
CA GLN A 93 -15.67 16.24 7.26
C GLN A 93 -16.97 15.56 6.81
N GLY A 94 -17.24 15.52 5.51
CA GLY A 94 -18.38 14.81 4.95
C GLY A 94 -18.31 13.31 5.21
N ALA A 95 -17.13 12.70 5.06
CA ALA A 95 -16.94 11.28 5.33
C ALA A 95 -17.20 10.96 6.81
N ILE A 96 -16.71 11.80 7.72
CA ILE A 96 -16.98 11.66 9.17
C ILE A 96 -18.47 11.77 9.47
N ALA A 97 -19.17 12.74 8.86
CA ALA A 97 -20.60 12.93 9.06
C ALA A 97 -21.43 11.72 8.59
N GLU A 98 -21.02 11.08 7.50
CA GLU A 98 -21.69 9.90 6.94
C GLU A 98 -21.43 8.60 7.69
N LYS A 99 -20.39 8.56 8.54
CA LYS A 99 -20.03 7.39 9.36
C LYS A 99 -19.91 6.08 8.55
N PRO A 100 -19.04 6.01 7.52
CA PRO A 100 -18.72 4.74 6.86
C PRO A 100 -18.08 3.77 7.86
N ASP A 101 -17.98 2.50 7.48
CA ASP A 101 -17.26 1.51 8.28
C ASP A 101 -15.75 1.79 8.30
N LEU A 102 -15.21 2.34 7.19
CA LEU A 102 -13.79 2.63 7.02
C LEU A 102 -13.59 3.93 6.22
N ILE A 103 -12.70 4.79 6.72
CA ILE A 103 -12.08 5.87 5.94
C ILE A 103 -10.65 5.45 5.62
N ILE A 104 -10.32 5.39 4.33
CA ILE A 104 -8.94 5.36 3.85
C ILE A 104 -8.55 6.81 3.51
N VAL A 105 -7.37 7.25 3.92
CA VAL A 105 -6.92 8.63 3.70
C VAL A 105 -5.44 8.68 3.36
N GLN A 106 -5.12 9.44 2.32
CA GLN A 106 -3.77 9.86 2.00
C GLN A 106 -3.60 11.31 2.44
N ASN A 107 -2.69 11.59 3.37
CA ASN A 107 -2.53 12.94 3.92
C ASN A 107 -1.65 13.82 3.00
N PRO A 108 -2.00 15.09 2.76
CA PRO A 108 -1.14 16.01 2.01
C PRO A 108 0.11 16.40 2.80
N ASP A 109 0.01 16.45 4.12
CA ASP A 109 1.08 16.76 5.06
C ASP A 109 0.80 16.15 6.43
N VAL A 110 1.76 16.25 7.35
CA VAL A 110 1.65 15.59 8.66
C VAL A 110 0.62 16.24 9.61
N GLN A 111 0.15 17.46 9.37
CA GLN A 111 -0.68 18.23 10.31
C GLN A 111 -2.13 18.45 9.87
N THR A 112 -2.37 18.72 8.59
CA THR A 112 -3.65 19.23 8.07
C THR A 112 -4.85 18.39 8.50
N TYR A 113 -4.77 17.06 8.39
CA TYR A 113 -5.88 16.16 8.78
C TYR A 113 -5.77 15.63 10.21
N ALA A 114 -4.69 15.91 10.95
CA ALA A 114 -4.40 15.29 12.24
C ALA A 114 -5.57 15.38 13.23
N ARG A 115 -6.26 16.53 13.31
CA ARG A 115 -7.46 16.70 14.16
C ARG A 115 -8.69 15.96 13.63
N LEU A 116 -8.91 15.97 12.32
CA LEU A 116 -10.04 15.27 11.68
C LEU A 116 -9.92 13.75 11.86
N LEU A 117 -8.71 13.20 11.79
CA LEU A 117 -8.46 11.78 12.03
C LEU A 117 -8.85 11.38 13.46
N LYS A 118 -8.46 12.18 14.47
CA LYS A 118 -8.90 11.95 15.86
C LYS A 118 -10.42 12.01 15.99
N GLN A 119 -11.07 12.95 15.30
CA GLN A 119 -12.52 13.08 15.31
C GLN A 119 -13.21 11.86 14.65
N ALA A 120 -12.69 11.36 13.54
CA ALA A 120 -13.20 10.16 12.88
C ALA A 120 -13.15 8.94 13.80
N GLN A 121 -12.01 8.72 14.46
CA GLN A 121 -11.85 7.61 15.41
C GLN A 121 -12.76 7.76 16.64
N ALA A 122 -12.87 8.97 17.19
CA ALA A 122 -13.77 9.26 18.30
C ALA A 122 -15.26 9.04 17.91
N ALA A 123 -15.60 9.16 16.63
CA ALA A 123 -16.92 8.84 16.11
C ALA A 123 -17.14 7.33 15.86
N GLY A 124 -16.16 6.48 16.18
CA GLY A 124 -16.22 5.02 16.00
C GLY A 124 -15.88 4.54 14.58
N ILE A 125 -15.43 5.42 13.69
CA ILE A 125 -15.07 5.09 12.31
C ILE A 125 -13.65 4.52 12.31
N LYS A 126 -13.44 3.40 11.59
CA LYS A 126 -12.08 2.88 11.38
C LYS A 126 -11.33 3.76 10.40
N VAL A 127 -10.08 4.08 10.71
CA VAL A 127 -9.26 4.95 9.87
C VAL A 127 -7.96 4.25 9.48
N LEU A 128 -7.75 4.10 8.17
CA LEU A 128 -6.51 3.62 7.57
C LEU A 128 -5.81 4.77 6.85
N GLN A 129 -4.60 5.10 7.29
CA GLN A 129 -3.73 6.02 6.56
C GLN A 129 -2.92 5.25 5.53
N VAL A 130 -2.82 5.76 4.30
CA VAL A 130 -2.06 5.12 3.22
C VAL A 130 -0.93 6.03 2.73
N ASN A 131 0.27 5.48 2.59
CA ASN A 131 1.51 6.09 2.07
C ASN A 131 2.06 7.29 2.85
N MET A 132 1.24 8.31 3.08
CA MET A 132 1.59 9.53 3.79
C MET A 132 0.89 9.53 5.14
N GLN A 133 1.63 9.21 6.22
CA GLN A 133 1.09 9.28 7.58
C GLN A 133 0.96 10.72 8.08
N SER A 134 0.04 10.96 9.01
CA SER A 134 -0.03 12.21 9.76
C SER A 134 0.71 12.09 11.11
N ALA A 135 0.78 13.18 11.86
CA ALA A 135 1.19 13.20 13.25
C ALA A 135 0.17 12.54 14.20
N THR A 136 -0.98 12.09 13.70
CA THR A 136 -1.97 11.32 14.44
C THR A 136 -1.88 9.84 14.06
N GLN A 137 -1.67 8.98 15.04
CA GLN A 137 -1.81 7.54 14.87
C GLN A 137 -3.29 7.17 14.70
N THR A 138 -3.58 6.33 13.71
CA THR A 138 -4.93 5.81 13.43
C THR A 138 -5.00 4.30 13.66
N ASP A 139 -6.14 3.66 13.37
CA ASP A 139 -6.30 2.21 13.55
C ASP A 139 -5.26 1.41 12.76
N SER A 140 -4.87 1.91 11.58
CA SER A 140 -3.80 1.32 10.78
C SER A 140 -3.09 2.35 9.91
N TYR A 141 -1.84 2.05 9.56
CA TYR A 141 -1.07 2.71 8.52
C TYR A 141 -0.53 1.67 7.56
N VAL A 142 -0.65 1.93 6.26
CA VAL A 142 -0.08 1.10 5.20
C VAL A 142 0.78 2.01 4.32
N GLY A 143 2.09 1.88 4.43
CA GLY A 143 3.04 2.67 3.65
C GLY A 143 4.47 2.30 3.99
N ASN A 144 5.41 3.08 3.49
CA ASN A 144 6.83 2.82 3.71
C ASN A 144 7.27 3.20 5.13
N ASP A 145 8.34 2.55 5.60
CA ASP A 145 9.23 3.12 6.61
C ASP A 145 10.11 4.17 5.90
N TRP A 146 9.68 5.42 5.97
CA TRP A 146 10.34 6.50 5.24
C TRP A 146 11.75 6.79 5.73
N ILE A 147 12.06 6.57 7.02
CA ILE A 147 13.42 6.74 7.52
C ILE A 147 14.32 5.67 6.90
N GLU A 148 13.88 4.41 6.92
CA GLU A 148 14.63 3.33 6.29
C GLU A 148 14.77 3.52 4.78
N MET A 149 13.72 3.99 4.07
CA MET A 149 13.85 4.34 2.66
C MET A 149 14.96 5.37 2.42
N GLY A 150 15.06 6.40 3.26
CA GLY A 150 16.15 7.38 3.18
C GLY A 150 17.53 6.76 3.39
N ARG A 151 17.65 5.82 4.32
CA ARG A 151 18.91 5.08 4.53
C ARG A 151 19.27 4.19 3.35
N LEU A 152 18.29 3.49 2.78
CA LEU A 152 18.51 2.56 1.68
C LEU A 152 18.89 3.33 0.41
N GLU A 153 18.11 4.33 0.02
CA GLU A 153 18.36 5.09 -1.22
C GLU A 153 19.66 5.89 -1.15
N MET A 154 19.86 6.69 -0.09
CA MET A 154 21.13 7.41 0.06
C MET A 154 22.30 6.45 0.32
N GLY A 155 22.06 5.31 0.96
CA GLY A 155 23.07 4.28 1.18
C GLY A 155 23.55 3.62 -0.12
N GLU A 156 22.66 3.38 -1.08
CA GLU A 156 23.05 2.90 -2.40
C GLU A 156 23.84 3.98 -3.17
N LEU A 157 23.42 5.24 -3.10
CA LEU A 157 24.21 6.35 -3.65
C LEU A 157 25.58 6.46 -2.99
N ALA A 158 25.67 6.30 -1.67
CA ALA A 158 26.93 6.32 -0.93
C ALA A 158 27.87 5.23 -1.44
N LYS A 159 27.42 3.97 -1.47
CA LYS A 159 28.22 2.84 -1.98
C LYS A 159 28.75 3.07 -3.39
N HIS A 160 27.91 3.65 -4.26
CA HIS A 160 28.31 3.93 -5.63
C HIS A 160 29.29 5.11 -5.73
N CYS A 161 28.99 6.21 -5.05
CA CYS A 161 29.69 7.49 -5.18
C CYS A 161 30.91 7.64 -4.28
N THR A 162 31.19 6.68 -3.40
CA THR A 162 32.46 6.60 -2.65
C THR A 162 33.29 5.38 -3.06
N GLY A 163 32.78 4.58 -4.00
CA GLY A 163 33.47 3.41 -4.55
C GLY A 163 34.67 3.76 -5.44
N PRO A 164 35.51 2.76 -5.79
CA PRO A 164 36.76 2.98 -6.52
C PRO A 164 36.59 3.55 -7.94
N ASN A 165 35.38 3.44 -8.50
CA ASN A 165 35.03 3.93 -9.84
C ASN A 165 34.13 5.17 -9.81
N ALA A 166 33.95 5.80 -8.64
CA ALA A 166 33.10 6.98 -8.51
C ALA A 166 33.65 8.15 -9.34
N VAL A 167 32.79 8.80 -10.14
CA VAL A 167 33.14 9.98 -10.94
C VAL A 167 33.38 11.20 -10.04
N SER A 168 32.61 11.31 -8.96
CA SER A 168 32.79 12.29 -7.88
C SER A 168 32.03 11.82 -6.62
N HIS A 169 32.08 12.59 -5.54
CA HIS A 169 31.27 12.37 -4.34
C HIS A 169 30.00 13.24 -4.30
N LYS A 170 29.65 13.91 -5.41
CA LYS A 170 28.52 14.84 -5.47
C LYS A 170 27.23 14.09 -5.74
N VAL A 171 26.24 14.28 -4.87
CA VAL A 171 24.93 13.65 -4.95
C VAL A 171 23.81 14.69 -4.82
N VAL A 172 22.64 14.35 -5.34
CA VAL A 172 21.42 15.17 -5.24
C VAL A 172 20.31 14.35 -4.61
N TRP A 173 19.51 15.01 -3.79
CA TRP A 173 18.20 14.53 -3.39
C TRP A 173 17.11 15.44 -3.99
N LEU A 174 16.33 14.91 -4.94
CA LEU A 174 15.16 15.60 -5.47
C LEU A 174 14.00 15.44 -4.47
N ALA A 175 13.98 16.32 -3.48
CA ALA A 175 13.01 16.26 -2.39
C ALA A 175 11.56 16.42 -2.91
N GLY A 176 10.62 15.76 -2.22
CA GLY A 176 9.19 15.90 -2.48
C GLY A 176 8.60 17.17 -1.86
N VAL A 177 7.33 17.11 -1.44
CA VAL A 177 6.69 18.19 -0.66
C VAL A 177 7.29 18.24 0.75
N GLN A 178 7.84 19.40 1.15
CA GLN A 178 8.58 19.58 2.42
C GLN A 178 7.80 19.21 3.68
N THR A 179 6.49 19.47 3.70
CA THR A 179 5.61 19.20 4.84
C THR A 179 5.07 17.77 4.87
N GLY A 180 5.34 17.00 3.81
CA GLY A 180 4.89 15.63 3.66
C GLY A 180 5.68 14.64 4.51
N ALA A 181 5.01 13.61 5.03
CA ALA A 181 5.64 12.55 5.82
C ALA A 181 6.84 11.91 5.13
N ALA A 182 6.69 11.54 3.85
CA ALA A 182 7.78 10.94 3.08
C ALA A 182 9.05 11.82 3.14
N ASN A 183 8.90 13.11 2.89
CA ASN A 183 10.04 14.03 2.85
C ASN A 183 10.66 14.29 4.24
N ILE A 184 9.81 14.54 5.25
CA ILE A 184 10.27 14.82 6.63
C ILE A 184 11.05 13.62 7.19
N TYR A 185 10.48 12.42 7.07
CA TYR A 185 11.07 11.23 7.68
C TYR A 185 12.24 10.69 6.84
N MET A 186 12.15 10.71 5.51
CA MET A 186 13.26 10.30 4.64
C MET A 186 14.50 11.15 4.84
N ARG A 187 14.35 12.47 5.07
CA ARG A 187 15.48 13.34 5.42
C ARG A 187 16.28 12.82 6.61
N THR A 188 15.62 12.23 7.60
CA THR A 188 16.31 11.67 8.78
C THR A 188 17.26 10.55 8.37
N GLY A 189 16.80 9.61 7.54
CA GLY A 189 17.64 8.51 7.06
C GLY A 189 18.76 8.99 6.12
N ILE A 190 18.48 9.98 5.28
CA ILE A 190 19.48 10.61 4.41
C ILE A 190 20.59 11.26 5.25
N ASP A 191 20.22 12.05 6.26
CA ASP A 191 21.19 12.75 7.12
C ASP A 191 22.05 11.76 7.92
N GLU A 192 21.49 10.62 8.35
CA GLU A 192 22.24 9.53 8.99
C GLU A 192 23.33 8.97 8.05
N VAL A 193 23.01 8.74 6.78
CA VAL A 193 23.98 8.23 5.79
C VAL A 193 25.03 9.28 5.46
N LEU A 194 24.65 10.54 5.25
CA LEU A 194 25.59 11.63 4.97
C LEU A 194 26.56 11.83 6.14
N LYS A 195 26.09 11.74 7.38
CA LYS A 195 26.94 11.82 8.57
C LYS A 195 27.96 10.67 8.65
N ALA A 196 27.58 9.47 8.19
CA ALA A 196 28.44 8.31 8.15
C ALA A 196 29.45 8.32 6.98
N ASN A 197 29.20 9.12 5.95
CA ASN A 197 30.02 9.23 4.74
C ASN A 197 30.35 10.72 4.47
N PRO A 198 31.20 11.36 5.30
CA PRO A 198 31.45 12.80 5.25
C PRO A 198 32.10 13.30 3.95
N GLU A 199 32.61 12.40 3.12
CA GLU A 199 33.11 12.69 1.77
C GLU A 199 31.99 12.98 0.76
N LEU A 200 30.77 12.48 1.00
CA LEU A 200 29.61 12.76 0.15
C LEU A 200 29.22 14.23 0.25
N GLN A 201 28.91 14.82 -0.90
CA GLN A 201 28.51 16.20 -1.02
C GLN A 201 27.09 16.25 -1.56
N LEU A 202 26.12 16.54 -0.70
CA LEU A 202 24.76 16.85 -1.12
C LEU A 202 24.77 18.25 -1.78
N VAL A 203 24.85 18.29 -3.10
CA VAL A 203 24.98 19.56 -3.84
C VAL A 203 23.64 20.23 -4.12
N SER A 204 22.54 19.49 -3.99
CA SER A 204 21.18 20.04 -4.06
C SER A 204 20.19 19.15 -3.32
N ASP A 205 19.28 19.76 -2.58
CA ASP A 205 18.12 19.15 -1.93
C ASP A 205 16.81 19.90 -2.23
N GLN A 206 16.76 20.61 -3.36
CA GLN A 206 15.63 21.47 -3.70
C GLN A 206 14.33 20.65 -3.88
N PRO A 207 13.22 21.06 -3.23
CA PRO A 207 11.92 20.41 -3.41
C PRO A 207 11.40 20.51 -4.84
N ALA A 208 11.15 19.36 -5.46
CA ALA A 208 10.42 19.24 -6.72
C ALA A 208 8.90 19.14 -6.53
N ASP A 209 8.41 19.03 -5.29
CA ASP A 209 6.98 18.98 -4.94
C ASP A 209 6.18 17.89 -5.67
N TYR A 210 6.85 16.81 -6.08
CA TYR A 210 6.31 15.75 -6.95
C TYR A 210 5.82 16.24 -8.31
N ILE A 211 6.34 17.37 -8.80
CA ILE A 211 6.03 17.94 -10.11
C ILE A 211 7.18 17.61 -11.06
N SER A 212 6.92 16.74 -12.04
CA SER A 212 7.94 16.25 -12.98
C SER A 212 8.67 17.37 -13.73
N GLU A 213 7.94 18.42 -14.11
CA GLU A 213 8.53 19.58 -14.79
C GLU A 213 9.49 20.36 -13.88
N LYS A 214 9.16 20.50 -12.59
CA LYS A 214 10.04 21.14 -11.60
C LYS A 214 11.27 20.28 -11.34
N ALA A 215 11.10 18.96 -11.21
CA ALA A 215 12.20 18.01 -11.07
C ALA A 215 13.17 18.08 -12.26
N ARG A 216 12.63 18.18 -13.49
CA ARG A 216 13.42 18.36 -14.72
C ARG A 216 14.25 19.64 -14.66
N GLN A 217 13.63 20.79 -14.37
CA GLN A 217 14.32 22.09 -14.31
C GLN A 217 15.43 22.13 -13.24
N ILE A 218 15.16 21.56 -12.06
CA ILE A 218 16.16 21.43 -10.99
C ILE A 218 17.32 20.57 -11.47
N THR A 219 17.03 19.39 -12.04
CA THR A 219 18.05 18.45 -12.52
C THR A 219 18.91 19.06 -13.63
N GLU A 220 18.30 19.74 -14.60
CA GLU A 220 19.01 20.43 -15.68
C GLU A 220 19.98 21.49 -15.14
N THR A 221 19.52 22.29 -14.17
CA THR A 221 20.35 23.31 -13.53
C THR A 221 21.51 22.68 -12.77
N VAL A 222 21.25 21.62 -12.02
CA VAL A 222 22.29 20.94 -11.24
C VAL A 222 23.33 20.29 -12.14
N LEU A 223 22.93 19.65 -13.24
CA LEU A 223 23.87 19.05 -14.20
C LEU A 223 24.75 20.10 -14.89
N GLN A 224 24.24 21.31 -15.14
CA GLN A 224 25.04 22.43 -15.66
C GLN A 224 26.06 22.95 -14.64
N GLN A 225 25.69 23.01 -13.36
CA GLN A 225 26.56 23.48 -12.27
C GLN A 225 27.58 22.41 -11.83
N HIS A 226 27.20 21.14 -11.94
CA HIS A 226 27.97 19.97 -11.50
C HIS A 226 28.00 18.93 -12.62
N PRO A 227 28.77 19.16 -13.71
CA PRO A 227 28.88 18.22 -14.82
C PRO A 227 29.54 16.89 -14.42
N ASP A 228 30.18 16.85 -13.24
CA ASP A 228 30.77 15.67 -12.62
C ASP A 228 29.85 15.00 -11.57
N LEU A 229 28.56 15.34 -11.53
CA LEU A 229 27.60 14.76 -10.60
C LEU A 229 27.64 13.23 -10.63
N CYS A 230 27.75 12.59 -9.47
CA CYS A 230 27.80 11.13 -9.38
C CYS A 230 26.42 10.48 -9.44
N GLY A 231 25.44 11.04 -8.73
CA GLY A 231 24.11 10.42 -8.65
C GLY A 231 23.01 11.35 -8.16
N ILE A 232 21.78 10.96 -8.46
CA ILE A 232 20.54 11.64 -8.05
C ILE A 232 19.61 10.57 -7.46
N MET A 233 19.00 10.86 -6.32
CA MET A 233 17.86 10.11 -5.77
C MET A 233 16.61 11.01 -5.71
N GLY A 234 15.42 10.42 -5.85
CA GLY A 234 14.13 11.12 -5.84
C GLY A 234 12.95 10.19 -6.05
#